data_AF-A0A954WM86-F1
#
_entry.id   AF-A0A954WM86-F1
#
_cell.length_a   1.000
_cell.length_b   1.000
_cell.length_c   1.000
_cell.angle_alpha   90.00
_cell.angle_beta   90.00
_cell.angle_gamma   90.00
#
_symmetry.space_group_name_H-M   'P 1'
#
loop_
_entity.id
_entity.type
_entity.pdbx_description
1 polymer ?
#
loop_
_entity_poly.entity_id
_entity_poly.type
_entity_poly.pdbx_seq_one_letter_code
_entity_poly.pdbx_strand_id
1 'polypeptide(L)'
;MATSAGVSCIAKKPMTLAAKTEYFEEEIERYNRRTDFGYVNPANLTVAGDKSTAKSTYSDNDGFNTGLYLASVSFAYAVTNDAKYKGYADRAFRALAFLSEVTQGGEHPAPKGFVARNVVPTTEANPNDRYDLEYDINRNKRDSLWKIMRPRVPVDRTGQWYWKCDSSSDELDGHFFGYAVYYDLLCQTEERKEPVRQLVRDIIEHLLTHDYSLVDHDGKPTRWAHFSPNDLNRKPAWVSERGMNSYAMLTYLSIAHHITGDQKYRDFYLKLAMDHGFGMNGMSQYKWIPGSHSPGHQPGDNLTFMNYYHLLRYETDPTLLSMYYFAIDRHWSFEKYERNSFTNFIFAACCRGKIRKD
;
A
#
# COMPACT_ATOMS: atom_id res chain seq x y z
N MET A 1 0.67 -32.53 -13.00
CA MET A 1 0.38 -32.59 -14.45
C MET A 1 1.59 -33.17 -15.16
N ALA A 2 1.40 -33.96 -16.21
CA ALA A 2 2.49 -34.56 -17.00
C ALA A 2 2.35 -34.13 -18.47
N THR A 3 3.45 -33.73 -19.09
CA THR A 3 3.57 -33.42 -20.51
C THR A 3 4.71 -34.26 -21.12
N SER A 4 4.89 -34.18 -22.44
CA SER A 4 6.08 -34.76 -23.10
C SER A 4 7.40 -34.17 -22.60
N ALA A 5 7.38 -33.02 -21.93
CA ALA A 5 8.55 -32.38 -21.32
C ALA A 5 8.79 -32.80 -19.85
N GLY A 6 7.90 -33.59 -19.24
CA GLY A 6 8.07 -34.11 -17.88
C GLY A 6 6.85 -33.94 -16.97
N VAL A 7 7.03 -34.18 -15.68
CA VAL A 7 5.98 -34.10 -14.65
C VAL A 7 6.19 -32.86 -13.77
N SER A 8 5.16 -32.04 -13.58
CA SER A 8 5.19 -30.94 -12.61
C SER A 8 5.20 -31.52 -11.19
N CYS A 9 6.22 -31.15 -10.40
CA CYS A 9 6.35 -31.53 -9.00
C CYS A 9 6.19 -30.30 -8.09
N ILE A 10 5.29 -30.38 -7.11
CA ILE A 10 5.22 -29.42 -6.01
C ILE A 10 5.92 -30.07 -4.81
N ALA A 11 7.06 -29.53 -4.41
CA ALA A 11 7.87 -30.07 -3.32
C ALA A 11 8.11 -29.02 -2.24
N LYS A 12 8.21 -29.48 -0.98
CA LYS A 12 8.69 -28.66 0.13
C LYS A 12 10.22 -28.75 0.16
N LYS A 13 10.90 -27.62 0.03
CA LYS A 13 12.35 -27.54 0.17
C LYS A 13 12.69 -27.06 1.59
N PRO A 14 13.40 -27.84 2.42
CA PRO A 14 13.93 -27.34 3.68
C PRO A 14 14.87 -26.16 3.41
N MET A 15 14.65 -25.04 4.10
CA MET A 15 15.49 -23.85 4.02
C MET A 15 15.36 -23.04 5.31
N THR A 16 16.43 -22.34 5.68
CA THR A 16 16.38 -21.34 6.74
C THR A 16 15.67 -20.08 6.22
N LEU A 17 15.18 -19.22 7.13
CA LEU A 17 14.63 -17.93 6.73
C LEU A 17 15.67 -17.07 6.00
N ALA A 18 16.93 -17.08 6.44
CA ALA A 18 18.01 -16.36 5.79
C ALA A 18 18.25 -16.83 4.34
N ALA A 19 18.35 -18.15 4.11
CA ALA A 19 18.51 -18.69 2.76
C ALA A 19 17.29 -18.42 1.86
N LYS A 20 16.09 -18.39 2.45
CA LYS A 20 14.86 -17.99 1.73
C LYS A 20 14.90 -16.52 1.33
N THR A 21 15.34 -15.64 2.22
CA THR A 21 15.53 -14.21 1.93
C THR A 21 16.54 -14.02 0.81
N GLU A 22 17.73 -14.62 0.89
CA GLU A 22 18.75 -14.54 -0.17
C GLU A 22 18.21 -14.97 -1.54
N TYR A 23 17.48 -16.09 -1.58
CA TYR A 23 16.84 -16.54 -2.81
C TYR A 23 15.86 -15.50 -3.40
N PHE A 24 14.98 -14.91 -2.58
CA PHE A 24 14.02 -13.93 -3.09
C PHE A 24 14.67 -12.59 -3.46
N GLU A 25 15.69 -12.15 -2.73
CA GLU A 25 16.43 -10.93 -3.11
C GLU A 25 17.14 -11.11 -4.45
N GLU A 26 17.76 -12.27 -4.70
CA GLU A 26 18.37 -12.59 -6.00
C GLU A 26 17.33 -12.61 -7.14
N GLU A 27 16.15 -13.17 -6.89
CA GLU A 27 15.06 -13.21 -7.88
C GLU A 27 14.52 -11.80 -8.17
N ILE A 28 14.32 -11.00 -7.11
CA ILE A 28 13.85 -9.62 -7.25
C ILE A 28 14.83 -8.81 -8.10
N GLU A 29 16.12 -8.91 -7.79
CA GLU A 29 17.17 -8.18 -8.49
C GLU A 29 17.27 -8.59 -9.97
N ARG A 30 17.13 -9.89 -10.28
CA ARG A 30 17.22 -10.38 -11.66
C ARG A 30 16.00 -10.06 -12.51
N TYR A 31 14.80 -10.07 -11.92
CA TYR A 31 13.56 -10.15 -12.71
C TYR A 31 12.51 -9.09 -12.41
N ASN A 32 12.49 -8.52 -11.19
CA ASN A 32 11.37 -7.71 -10.72
C ASN A 32 11.67 -6.21 -10.63
N ARG A 33 12.94 -5.82 -10.48
CA ARG A 33 13.35 -4.41 -10.42
C ARG A 33 12.94 -3.66 -11.69
N ARG A 34 12.36 -2.47 -11.49
CA ARG A 34 11.97 -1.58 -12.57
C ARG A 34 12.51 -0.18 -12.35
N THR A 35 12.85 0.47 -13.47
CA THR A 35 13.44 1.81 -13.55
C THR A 35 14.74 1.94 -12.76
N ASP A 36 15.41 3.09 -12.88
CA ASP A 36 16.63 3.35 -12.10
C ASP A 36 16.36 3.54 -10.60
N PHE A 37 15.08 3.69 -10.20
CA PHE A 37 14.66 3.73 -8.79
C PHE A 37 14.53 2.33 -8.17
N GLY A 38 14.39 1.28 -8.98
CA GLY A 38 14.33 -0.10 -8.49
C GLY A 38 13.01 -0.48 -7.83
N TYR A 39 11.87 0.00 -8.33
CA TYR A 39 10.54 -0.45 -7.89
C TYR A 39 10.43 -1.98 -7.98
N VAL A 40 9.81 -2.61 -6.99
CA VAL A 40 9.63 -4.07 -6.95
C VAL A 40 8.26 -4.42 -7.51
N ASN A 41 8.23 -5.01 -8.70
CA ASN A 41 6.99 -5.28 -9.42
C ASN A 41 6.91 -6.71 -9.99
N PRO A 42 5.71 -7.19 -10.35
CA PRO A 42 5.55 -8.45 -11.06
C PRO A 42 6.37 -8.50 -12.35
N ALA A 43 6.89 -9.68 -12.66
CA ALA A 43 7.55 -9.98 -13.92
C ALA A 43 6.71 -10.95 -14.74
N ASN A 44 6.45 -10.61 -16.00
CA ASN A 44 5.74 -11.47 -16.93
C ASN A 44 6.73 -12.37 -17.66
N LEU A 45 6.43 -13.67 -17.73
CA LEU A 45 7.18 -14.61 -18.55
C LEU A 45 6.55 -14.68 -19.93
N THR A 46 7.31 -14.41 -21.00
CA THR A 46 6.79 -14.60 -22.36
C THR A 46 6.71 -16.07 -22.73
N VAL A 47 7.47 -16.93 -22.04
CA VAL A 47 7.40 -18.40 -22.15
C VAL A 47 7.12 -18.98 -20.77
N ALA A 48 6.00 -19.71 -20.63
CA ALA A 48 5.57 -20.25 -19.35
C ALA A 48 6.64 -21.16 -18.72
N GLY A 49 7.08 -20.83 -17.52
CA GLY A 49 8.09 -21.59 -16.76
C GLY A 49 9.55 -21.23 -17.06
N ASP A 50 9.82 -20.43 -18.10
CA ASP A 50 11.18 -19.98 -18.45
C ASP A 50 11.45 -18.57 -17.91
N LYS A 51 12.15 -18.51 -16.76
CA LYS A 51 12.52 -17.25 -16.11
C LYS A 51 13.50 -16.40 -16.91
N SER A 52 14.24 -16.96 -17.88
CA SER A 52 15.12 -16.16 -18.74
C SER A 52 14.34 -15.17 -19.61
N THR A 53 13.04 -15.42 -19.79
CA THR A 53 12.11 -14.55 -20.53
C THR A 53 11.35 -13.56 -19.64
N ALA A 54 11.68 -13.50 -18.35
CA ALA A 54 11.03 -12.59 -17.42
C ALA A 54 11.27 -11.13 -17.82
N LYS A 55 10.19 -10.36 -17.89
CA LYS A 55 10.22 -8.92 -18.08
C LYS A 55 9.41 -8.25 -16.98
N SER A 56 10.09 -7.44 -16.15
CA SER A 56 9.40 -6.60 -15.17
C SER A 56 8.46 -5.63 -15.89
N THR A 57 7.25 -5.49 -15.38
CA THR A 57 6.24 -4.57 -15.92
C THR A 57 5.79 -3.62 -14.82
N TYR A 58 5.51 -2.36 -15.17
CA TYR A 58 4.84 -1.48 -14.22
C TYR A 58 3.50 -2.09 -13.84
N SER A 59 3.08 -1.89 -12.60
CA SER A 59 1.77 -2.31 -12.14
C SER A 59 0.96 -1.08 -11.74
N ASP A 60 -0.33 -1.27 -11.51
CA ASP A 60 -1.17 -0.25 -10.89
C ASP A 60 -0.88 -0.09 -9.39
N ASN A 61 0.15 -0.80 -8.89
CA ASN A 61 0.53 -0.97 -7.51
C ASN A 61 2.04 -0.86 -7.25
N ASP A 62 2.74 0.02 -8.00
CA ASP A 62 4.18 0.25 -7.84
C ASP A 62 4.49 0.71 -6.40
N GLY A 63 3.66 1.58 -5.84
CA GLY A 63 3.77 2.11 -4.49
C GLY A 63 3.46 1.05 -3.43
N PHE A 64 2.36 0.32 -3.59
CA PHE A 64 1.97 -0.73 -2.64
C PHE A 64 3.05 -1.82 -2.48
N ASN A 65 3.51 -2.40 -3.59
CA ASN A 65 4.50 -3.48 -3.57
C ASN A 65 5.86 -2.99 -3.02
N THR A 66 6.28 -1.80 -3.42
CA THR A 66 7.55 -1.21 -2.98
C THR A 66 7.48 -0.80 -1.50
N GLY A 67 6.32 -0.38 -1.00
CA GLY A 67 6.07 -0.09 0.42
C GLY A 67 6.17 -1.32 1.32
N LEU A 68 5.58 -2.44 0.88
CA LEU A 68 5.76 -3.74 1.52
C LEU A 68 7.23 -4.17 1.53
N TYR A 69 7.92 -4.00 0.39
CA TYR A 69 9.34 -4.30 0.29
C TYR A 69 10.16 -3.45 1.25
N LEU A 70 9.92 -2.13 1.31
CA LEU A 70 10.57 -1.19 2.23
C LEU A 70 10.45 -1.65 3.69
N ALA A 71 9.25 -2.03 4.12
CA ALA A 71 9.04 -2.56 5.47
C ALA A 71 9.82 -3.87 5.69
N SER A 72 9.79 -4.78 4.71
CA SER A 72 10.47 -6.09 4.81
C SER A 72 12.00 -5.96 4.99
N VAL A 73 12.66 -5.12 4.19
CA VAL A 73 14.11 -4.90 4.30
C VAL A 73 14.47 -4.06 5.52
N SER A 74 13.55 -3.20 5.99
CA SER A 74 13.71 -2.49 7.25
C SER A 74 13.70 -3.43 8.46
N PHE A 75 12.79 -4.42 8.48
CA PHE A 75 12.82 -5.48 9.48
C PHE A 75 14.09 -6.32 9.41
N ALA A 76 14.54 -6.67 8.21
CA ALA A 76 15.77 -7.42 8.02
C ALA A 76 16.98 -6.66 8.59
N TYR A 77 17.10 -5.35 8.32
CA TYR A 77 18.14 -4.52 8.91
C TYR A 77 18.06 -4.47 10.44
N ALA A 78 16.87 -4.27 11.00
CA ALA A 78 16.70 -4.16 12.46
C ALA A 78 17.17 -5.40 13.23
N VAL A 79 17.07 -6.59 12.63
CA VAL A 79 17.48 -7.86 13.27
C VAL A 79 18.94 -8.22 12.96
N THR A 80 19.43 -7.89 11.77
CA THR A 80 20.76 -8.34 11.30
C THR A 80 21.86 -7.30 11.42
N ASN A 81 21.48 -6.01 11.44
CA ASN A 81 22.38 -4.86 11.31
C ASN A 81 23.27 -4.90 10.04
N ASP A 82 22.85 -5.66 9.01
CA ASP A 82 23.59 -5.79 7.75
C ASP A 82 23.34 -4.58 6.85
N ALA A 83 24.41 -3.83 6.54
CA ALA A 83 24.36 -2.61 5.75
C ALA A 83 23.71 -2.78 4.36
N LYS A 84 23.68 -4.01 3.81
CA LYS A 84 22.99 -4.27 2.54
C LYS A 84 21.49 -3.95 2.62
N TYR A 85 20.83 -4.34 3.71
CA TYR A 85 19.39 -4.15 3.88
C TYR A 85 19.06 -2.68 4.14
N LYS A 86 19.97 -1.94 4.80
CA LYS A 86 19.88 -0.49 4.89
C LYS A 86 19.91 0.15 3.50
N GLY A 87 20.86 -0.25 2.65
CA GLY A 87 20.94 0.24 1.28
C GLY A 87 19.69 -0.10 0.44
N TYR A 88 19.10 -1.28 0.63
CA TYR A 88 17.84 -1.64 -0.03
C TYR A 88 16.66 -0.79 0.46
N ALA A 89 16.58 -0.54 1.76
CA ALA A 89 15.56 0.33 2.35
C ALA A 89 15.67 1.77 1.84
N ASP A 90 16.89 2.32 1.80
CA ASP A 90 17.14 3.69 1.34
C ASP A 90 16.70 3.86 -0.14
N ARG A 91 16.99 2.86 -1.00
CA ARG A 91 16.54 2.86 -2.40
C ARG A 91 15.02 2.74 -2.51
N ALA A 92 14.40 1.84 -1.74
CA ALA A 92 12.95 1.67 -1.75
C ALA A 92 12.22 2.93 -1.26
N PHE A 93 12.71 3.58 -0.21
CA PHE A 93 12.17 4.86 0.26
C PHE A 93 12.30 5.94 -0.82
N ARG A 94 13.47 6.05 -1.48
CA ARG A 94 13.67 7.01 -2.58
C ARG A 94 12.68 6.80 -3.73
N ALA A 95 12.44 5.54 -4.11
CA ALA A 95 11.47 5.18 -5.14
C ALA A 95 10.04 5.60 -4.77
N LEU A 96 9.61 5.33 -3.52
CA LEU A 96 8.30 5.75 -3.04
C LEU A 96 8.15 7.27 -2.98
N ALA A 97 9.17 7.99 -2.48
CA ALA A 97 9.18 9.45 -2.46
C ALA A 97 9.06 10.06 -3.86
N PHE A 98 9.69 9.43 -4.85
CA PHE A 98 9.61 9.89 -6.24
C PHE A 98 8.18 9.86 -6.79
N LEU A 99 7.33 8.92 -6.36
CA LEU A 99 5.92 8.88 -6.78
C LEU A 99 5.13 10.12 -6.34
N SER A 100 5.53 10.81 -5.26
CA SER A 100 4.94 12.09 -4.87
C SER A 100 5.59 13.29 -5.57
N GLU A 101 6.89 13.20 -5.86
CA GLU A 101 7.64 14.29 -6.50
C GLU A 101 7.30 14.45 -7.99
N VAL A 102 7.14 13.32 -8.70
CA VAL A 102 6.93 13.28 -10.16
C VAL A 102 5.64 13.99 -10.59
N THR A 103 4.67 14.11 -9.69
CA THR A 103 3.36 14.73 -9.97
C THR A 103 3.37 16.24 -9.79
N GLN A 104 4.50 16.82 -9.36
CA GLN A 104 4.60 18.23 -9.02
C GLN A 104 5.16 19.06 -10.19
N GLY A 105 4.44 20.11 -10.57
CA GLY A 105 4.78 20.97 -11.71
C GLY A 105 4.40 20.38 -13.06
N GLY A 106 5.00 20.88 -14.14
CA GLY A 106 4.67 20.46 -15.51
C GLY A 106 3.37 21.09 -16.01
N GLU A 107 2.82 20.55 -17.09
CA GLU A 107 1.58 21.04 -17.70
C GLU A 107 0.32 20.63 -16.90
N HIS A 108 0.39 19.51 -16.19
CA HIS A 108 -0.73 18.94 -15.44
C HIS A 108 -0.36 18.66 -13.96
N PRO A 109 0.05 19.68 -13.18
CA PRO A 109 0.47 19.46 -11.80
C PRO A 109 -0.70 18.92 -10.95
N ALA A 110 -0.44 17.86 -10.18
CA ALA A 110 -1.37 17.43 -9.14
C ALA A 110 -1.27 18.35 -7.91
N PRO A 111 -2.34 18.50 -7.10
CA PRO A 111 -2.23 19.19 -5.82
C PRO A 111 -1.16 18.56 -4.93
N LYS A 112 -0.46 19.39 -4.15
CA LYS A 112 0.63 18.95 -3.27
C LYS A 112 0.16 17.79 -2.37
N GLY A 113 0.98 16.76 -2.23
CA GLY A 113 0.69 15.56 -1.44
C GLY A 113 -0.06 14.45 -2.19
N PHE A 114 -0.42 14.66 -3.45
CA PHE A 114 -0.84 13.58 -4.33
C PHE A 114 0.33 12.61 -4.61
N VAL A 115 0.03 11.34 -4.84
CA VAL A 115 1.01 10.28 -5.13
C VAL A 115 0.63 9.62 -6.45
N ALA A 116 1.57 9.51 -7.40
CA ALA A 116 1.36 8.80 -8.66
C ALA A 116 1.14 7.30 -8.43
N ARG A 117 0.32 6.70 -9.29
CA ARG A 117 -0.01 5.28 -9.25
C ARG A 117 1.14 4.39 -9.74
N ASN A 118 1.89 4.89 -10.71
CA ASN A 118 3.16 4.33 -11.19
C ASN A 118 3.87 5.37 -12.06
N VAL A 119 5.11 5.05 -12.43
CA VAL A 119 5.91 5.85 -13.37
C VAL A 119 6.48 5.00 -14.49
N VAL A 120 6.56 5.58 -15.68
CA VAL A 120 7.16 4.98 -16.87
C VAL A 120 8.10 5.99 -17.52
N PRO A 121 9.36 5.65 -17.85
CA PRO A 121 10.25 6.54 -18.59
C PRO A 121 9.66 6.95 -19.94
N THR A 122 9.88 8.19 -20.37
CA THR A 122 9.42 8.67 -21.70
C THR A 122 10.20 8.07 -22.87
N THR A 123 11.27 7.30 -22.59
CA THR A 123 11.96 6.46 -23.56
C THR A 123 11.21 5.17 -23.88
N GLU A 124 10.22 4.78 -23.06
CA GLU A 124 9.29 3.69 -23.37
C GLU A 124 8.11 4.19 -24.22
N ALA A 125 7.29 3.26 -24.75
CA ALA A 125 6.11 3.60 -25.52
C ALA A 125 5.10 4.43 -24.70
N ASN A 126 4.52 5.47 -25.31
CA ASN A 126 3.57 6.37 -24.64
C ASN A 126 2.37 5.58 -24.07
N PRO A 127 2.18 5.52 -22.75
CA PRO A 127 1.08 4.77 -22.16
C PRO A 127 -0.30 5.33 -22.53
N ASN A 128 -0.40 6.62 -22.89
CA ASN A 128 -1.68 7.22 -23.29
C ASN A 128 -2.26 6.61 -24.58
N ASP A 129 -1.44 5.95 -25.40
CA ASP A 129 -1.92 5.21 -26.59
C ASP A 129 -2.81 4.02 -26.20
N ARG A 130 -2.65 3.51 -24.97
CA ARG A 130 -3.49 2.45 -24.37
C ARG A 130 -4.56 2.99 -23.42
N TYR A 131 -4.34 4.18 -22.88
CA TYR A 131 -5.16 4.83 -21.87
C TYR A 131 -5.84 6.08 -22.44
N ASP A 132 -6.42 5.93 -23.62
CA ASP A 132 -7.02 6.99 -24.41
C ASP A 132 -8.48 7.29 -24.01
N LEU A 133 -9.17 8.12 -24.80
CA LEU A 133 -10.56 8.49 -24.53
C LEU A 133 -11.51 7.29 -24.60
N GLU A 134 -11.31 6.41 -25.55
CA GLU A 134 -12.15 5.25 -25.73
C GLU A 134 -12.01 4.27 -24.56
N TYR A 135 -10.78 4.07 -24.06
CA TYR A 135 -10.52 3.27 -22.87
C TYR A 135 -11.37 3.74 -21.68
N ASP A 136 -11.38 5.04 -21.38
CA ASP A 136 -12.13 5.57 -20.23
C ASP A 136 -13.63 5.51 -20.42
N ILE A 137 -14.13 5.80 -21.62
CA ILE A 137 -15.56 5.67 -21.92
C ILE A 137 -15.99 4.21 -21.73
N ASN A 138 -15.19 3.25 -22.21
CA ASN A 138 -15.50 1.82 -22.08
C ASN A 138 -15.34 1.29 -20.65
N ARG A 139 -14.46 1.90 -19.84
CA ARG A 139 -14.39 1.65 -18.40
C ARG A 139 -15.60 2.23 -17.67
N ASN A 140 -15.97 3.48 -17.94
CA ASN A 140 -17.09 4.16 -17.30
C ASN A 140 -18.45 3.49 -17.56
N LYS A 141 -18.65 2.90 -18.74
CA LYS A 141 -19.84 2.05 -19.03
C LYS A 141 -20.00 0.87 -18.06
N ARG A 142 -18.89 0.35 -17.50
CA ARG A 142 -18.88 -0.80 -16.57
C ARG A 142 -18.83 -0.38 -15.12
N ASP A 143 -18.26 0.78 -14.84
CA ASP A 143 -18.12 1.38 -13.52
C ASP A 143 -18.42 2.88 -13.65
N SER A 144 -19.64 3.29 -13.33
CA SER A 144 -20.11 4.67 -13.54
C SER A 144 -19.32 5.72 -12.76
N LEU A 145 -18.58 5.29 -11.74
CA LEU A 145 -17.70 6.14 -10.94
C LEU A 145 -16.28 6.23 -11.54
N TRP A 146 -15.94 5.43 -12.56
CA TRP A 146 -14.66 5.52 -13.25
C TRP A 146 -14.48 6.89 -13.88
N LYS A 147 -13.37 7.57 -13.54
CA LYS A 147 -13.10 8.92 -14.04
C LYS A 147 -12.82 8.88 -15.54
N ILE A 148 -13.36 9.84 -16.28
CA ILE A 148 -12.89 10.16 -17.63
C ILE A 148 -11.90 11.31 -17.48
N MET A 149 -10.62 11.07 -17.75
CA MET A 149 -9.53 12.00 -17.41
C MET A 149 -8.52 12.08 -18.56
N ARG A 150 -8.05 13.29 -18.87
CA ARG A 150 -7.08 13.54 -19.95
C ARG A 150 -6.01 14.57 -19.52
N PRO A 151 -4.72 14.28 -19.76
CA PRO A 151 -4.17 12.95 -20.03
C PRO A 151 -4.39 12.01 -18.82
N ARG A 152 -4.39 10.68 -19.02
CA ARG A 152 -4.42 9.71 -17.90
C ARG A 152 -3.02 9.43 -17.37
N VAL A 153 -2.02 9.66 -18.23
CA VAL A 153 -0.61 9.48 -17.91
C VAL A 153 0.16 10.73 -18.36
N PRO A 154 -0.01 11.87 -17.70
CA PRO A 154 0.74 13.10 -17.97
C PRO A 154 2.25 12.88 -17.95
N VAL A 155 2.95 13.77 -18.65
CA VAL A 155 4.40 13.88 -18.59
C VAL A 155 4.78 14.81 -17.44
N ASP A 156 5.80 14.43 -16.69
CA ASP A 156 6.33 15.23 -15.58
C ASP A 156 7.02 16.52 -16.08
N ARG A 157 7.33 17.42 -15.16
CA ARG A 157 7.99 18.71 -15.48
C ARG A 157 9.35 18.57 -16.19
N THR A 158 10.05 17.45 -16.02
CA THR A 158 11.36 17.22 -16.63
C THR A 158 11.27 16.64 -18.04
N GLY A 159 10.11 16.14 -18.45
CA GLY A 159 9.93 15.45 -19.72
C GLY A 159 10.47 14.02 -19.74
N GLN A 160 10.93 13.49 -18.60
CA GLN A 160 11.58 12.17 -18.52
C GLN A 160 10.64 11.06 -18.05
N TRP A 161 9.52 11.41 -17.44
CA TRP A 161 8.61 10.46 -16.82
C TRP A 161 7.16 10.70 -17.24
N TYR A 162 6.51 9.63 -17.68
CA TYR A 162 5.07 9.49 -17.60
C TYR A 162 4.71 9.08 -16.17
N TRP A 163 3.71 9.73 -15.56
CA TRP A 163 3.18 9.31 -14.26
C TRP A 163 1.68 9.04 -14.37
N LYS A 164 1.25 7.88 -13.90
CA LYS A 164 -0.16 7.47 -14.00
C LYS A 164 -0.95 8.08 -12.85
N CYS A 165 -2.05 8.74 -13.16
CA CYS A 165 -2.96 9.29 -12.17
C CYS A 165 -4.04 8.26 -11.77
N ASP A 166 -5.07 8.71 -11.07
CA ASP A 166 -6.18 7.91 -10.53
C ASP A 166 -5.67 6.81 -9.57
N SER A 167 -4.75 7.21 -8.70
CA SER A 167 -4.13 6.36 -7.68
C SER A 167 -5.18 5.76 -6.76
N SER A 168 -5.02 4.47 -6.48
CA SER A 168 -5.99 3.72 -5.69
C SER A 168 -5.69 3.83 -4.19
N SER A 169 -6.67 3.52 -3.34
CA SER A 169 -6.54 3.65 -1.88
C SER A 169 -5.46 2.73 -1.30
N ASP A 170 -5.27 1.56 -1.90
CA ASP A 170 -4.29 0.55 -1.55
C ASP A 170 -2.83 1.01 -1.68
N GLU A 171 -2.55 1.94 -2.60
CA GLU A 171 -1.23 2.56 -2.69
C GLU A 171 -0.86 3.20 -1.35
N LEU A 172 -1.77 3.98 -0.78
CA LEU A 172 -1.53 4.67 0.48
C LEU A 172 -1.28 3.68 1.63
N ASP A 173 -1.95 2.52 1.67
CA ASP A 173 -1.72 1.50 2.70
C ASP A 173 -0.26 1.02 2.67
N GLY A 174 0.26 0.69 1.48
CA GLY A 174 1.64 0.24 1.33
C GLY A 174 2.66 1.36 1.59
N HIS A 175 2.40 2.58 1.11
CA HIS A 175 3.25 3.75 1.36
C HIS A 175 3.37 4.03 2.86
N PHE A 176 2.25 4.19 3.57
CA PHE A 176 2.26 4.49 5.01
C PHE A 176 2.83 3.34 5.83
N PHE A 177 2.54 2.08 5.48
CA PHE A 177 3.12 0.93 6.15
C PHE A 177 4.65 0.94 6.07
N GLY A 178 5.20 1.12 4.86
CA GLY A 178 6.63 1.20 4.61
C GLY A 178 7.28 2.40 5.31
N TYR A 179 6.69 3.58 5.20
CA TYR A 179 7.25 4.81 5.79
C TYR A 179 7.38 4.73 7.31
N ALA A 180 6.35 4.26 8.01
CA ALA A 180 6.38 4.16 9.46
C ALA A 180 7.38 3.12 9.96
N VAL A 181 7.46 1.94 9.32
CA VAL A 181 8.45 0.91 9.66
C VAL A 181 9.88 1.42 9.41
N TYR A 182 10.12 2.07 8.26
CA TYR A 182 11.43 2.64 7.92
C TYR A 182 11.83 3.76 8.90
N TYR A 183 10.90 4.65 9.23
CA TYR A 183 11.10 5.73 10.20
C TYR A 183 11.52 5.20 11.57
N ASP A 184 10.77 4.22 12.10
CA ASP A 184 11.00 3.67 13.43
C ASP A 184 12.32 2.90 13.55
N LEU A 185 12.67 2.14 12.50
CA LEU A 185 13.77 1.18 12.59
C LEU A 185 15.10 1.70 12.04
N LEU A 186 15.06 2.58 11.02
CA LEU A 186 16.27 2.99 10.29
C LEU A 186 16.59 4.48 10.45
N CYS A 187 15.60 5.35 10.63
CA CYS A 187 15.84 6.79 10.75
C CYS A 187 16.25 7.21 12.17
N GLN A 188 17.54 6.99 12.50
CA GLN A 188 18.09 7.28 13.83
C GLN A 188 18.50 8.75 14.06
N THR A 189 18.61 9.55 13.00
CA THR A 189 18.98 10.97 13.06
C THR A 189 17.87 11.84 12.52
N GLU A 190 17.77 13.10 12.98
CA GLU A 190 16.76 14.03 12.46
C GLU A 190 16.92 14.27 10.94
N GLU A 191 18.14 14.26 10.42
CA GLU A 191 18.40 14.33 8.98
C GLU A 191 17.72 13.19 8.19
N ARG A 192 17.69 11.97 8.73
CA ARG A 192 17.01 10.84 8.09
C ARG A 192 15.50 10.82 8.35
N LYS A 193 15.06 11.38 9.48
CA LYS A 193 13.65 11.46 9.85
C LYS A 193 12.90 12.53 9.05
N GLU A 194 13.54 13.66 8.77
CA GLU A 194 12.87 14.82 8.18
C GLU A 194 12.28 14.55 6.78
N PRO A 195 12.96 13.88 5.84
CA PRO A 195 12.36 13.57 4.54
C PRO A 195 11.09 12.70 4.65
N VAL A 196 11.10 11.71 5.54
CA VAL A 196 9.92 10.85 5.79
C VAL A 196 8.80 11.67 6.42
N ARG A 197 9.15 12.51 7.41
CA ARG A 197 8.20 13.38 8.11
C ARG A 197 7.51 14.35 7.16
N GLN A 198 8.28 15.00 6.28
CA GLN A 198 7.74 15.94 5.30
C GLN A 198 6.83 15.24 4.29
N LEU A 199 7.22 14.06 3.79
CA LEU A 199 6.43 13.29 2.83
C LEU A 199 5.10 12.82 3.42
N VAL A 200 5.12 12.25 4.63
CA VAL A 200 3.91 11.85 5.36
C VAL A 200 3.02 13.06 5.65
N ARG A 201 3.62 14.18 6.07
CA ARG A 201 2.89 15.44 6.28
C ARG A 201 2.20 15.90 5.00
N ASP A 202 2.90 15.92 3.88
CA ASP A 202 2.33 16.41 2.62
C ASP A 202 1.13 15.56 2.18
N ILE A 203 1.23 14.23 2.27
CA ILE A 203 0.13 13.32 1.91
C ILE A 203 -1.06 13.47 2.87
N ILE A 204 -0.83 13.54 4.19
CA ILE A 204 -1.95 13.66 5.14
C ILE A 204 -2.63 15.02 5.05
N GLU A 205 -1.88 16.11 4.84
CA GLU A 205 -2.46 17.44 4.62
C GLU A 205 -3.30 17.49 3.33
N HIS A 206 -2.86 16.78 2.29
CA HIS A 206 -3.65 16.62 1.07
C HIS A 206 -4.99 15.97 1.38
N LEU A 207 -5.00 14.82 2.08
CA LEU A 207 -6.24 14.14 2.43
C LEU A 207 -7.14 15.06 3.27
N LEU A 208 -6.60 15.71 4.31
CA LEU A 208 -7.38 16.59 5.19
C LEU A 208 -7.97 17.81 4.46
N THR A 209 -7.23 18.41 3.55
CA THR A 209 -7.67 19.57 2.77
C THR A 209 -8.79 19.22 1.78
N HIS A 210 -8.82 17.97 1.32
CA HIS A 210 -9.76 17.50 0.31
C HIS A 210 -10.84 16.55 0.87
N ASP A 211 -11.34 16.83 2.08
CA ASP A 211 -12.36 16.03 2.76
C ASP A 211 -12.02 14.52 2.78
N TYR A 212 -10.80 14.21 3.23
CA TYR A 212 -10.27 12.85 3.33
C TYR A 212 -10.31 12.09 2.00
N SER A 213 -10.11 12.79 0.88
CA SER A 213 -10.05 12.19 -0.46
C SER A 213 -8.72 12.50 -1.12
N LEU A 214 -8.20 11.56 -1.91
CA LEU A 214 -7.04 11.82 -2.77
C LEU A 214 -7.54 12.51 -4.04
N VAL A 215 -7.17 13.77 -4.27
CA VAL A 215 -7.60 14.60 -5.40
C VAL A 215 -6.49 14.73 -6.42
N ASP A 216 -6.84 14.51 -7.69
CA ASP A 216 -5.90 14.43 -8.79
C ASP A 216 -5.67 15.78 -9.50
N HIS A 217 -4.83 15.80 -10.54
CA HIS A 217 -4.57 16.99 -11.35
C HIS A 217 -5.80 17.55 -12.09
N ASP A 218 -6.86 16.75 -12.24
CA ASP A 218 -8.15 17.21 -12.78
C ASP A 218 -9.02 17.91 -11.73
N GLY A 219 -8.53 18.07 -10.50
CA GLY A 219 -9.21 18.69 -9.38
C GLY A 219 -10.33 17.84 -8.79
N LYS A 220 -10.41 16.55 -9.13
CA LYS A 220 -11.44 15.63 -8.64
C LYS A 220 -10.83 14.47 -7.84
N PRO A 221 -11.56 13.93 -6.84
CA PRO A 221 -11.16 12.70 -6.16
C PRO A 221 -10.83 11.58 -7.14
N THR A 222 -9.84 10.76 -6.81
CA THR A 222 -9.56 9.49 -7.50
C THR A 222 -10.74 8.53 -7.37
N ARG A 223 -10.77 7.49 -8.19
CA ARG A 223 -11.85 6.50 -8.18
C ARG A 223 -12.01 5.79 -6.84
N TRP A 224 -10.92 5.53 -6.10
CA TRP A 224 -10.91 4.58 -4.96
C TRP A 224 -10.53 5.20 -3.62
N ALA A 225 -9.72 6.27 -3.59
CA ALA A 225 -9.21 6.85 -2.34
C ALA A 225 -10.18 7.88 -1.76
N HIS A 226 -11.33 7.38 -1.31
CA HIS A 226 -12.36 8.09 -0.57
C HIS A 226 -12.41 7.60 0.88
N PHE A 227 -12.15 8.50 1.84
CA PHE A 227 -12.08 8.17 3.26
C PHE A 227 -12.96 9.06 4.14
N SER A 228 -13.80 9.92 3.55
CA SER A 228 -14.63 10.85 4.32
C SER A 228 -15.72 10.12 5.11
N PRO A 229 -16.12 10.63 6.29
CA PRO A 229 -17.26 10.09 7.02
C PRO A 229 -18.55 10.04 6.18
N ASN A 230 -18.76 11.03 5.31
CA ASN A 230 -19.93 11.07 4.46
C ASN A 230 -19.90 9.94 3.42
N ASP A 231 -18.77 9.71 2.77
CA ASP A 231 -18.61 8.64 1.80
C ASP A 231 -18.75 7.27 2.46
N LEU A 232 -17.97 7.00 3.50
CA LEU A 232 -17.93 5.68 4.13
C LEU A 232 -19.22 5.34 4.87
N ASN A 233 -19.86 6.30 5.57
CA ASN A 233 -21.03 6.01 6.39
C ASN A 233 -22.38 6.26 5.71
N ARG A 234 -22.44 7.09 4.65
CA ARG A 234 -23.73 7.53 4.06
C ARG A 234 -23.92 7.15 2.60
N LYS A 235 -22.88 6.74 1.87
CA LYS A 235 -23.01 6.37 0.46
C LYS A 235 -22.99 4.85 0.24
N PRO A 236 -23.99 4.28 -0.48
CA PRO A 236 -24.01 2.85 -0.79
C PRO A 236 -22.80 2.37 -1.60
N ALA A 237 -22.19 3.25 -2.41
CA ALA A 237 -21.05 2.93 -3.26
C ALA A 237 -19.82 2.43 -2.49
N TRP A 238 -19.71 2.78 -1.20
CA TRP A 238 -18.55 2.50 -0.35
C TRP A 238 -18.83 1.52 0.78
N VAL A 239 -19.98 0.85 0.76
CA VAL A 239 -20.37 -0.05 1.84
C VAL A 239 -19.38 -1.22 1.98
N SER A 240 -18.79 -1.66 0.87
CA SER A 240 -17.88 -2.80 0.84
C SER A 240 -16.48 -2.46 1.37
N GLU A 241 -16.04 -1.22 1.19
CA GLU A 241 -14.76 -0.70 1.64
C GLU A 241 -14.85 -0.02 3.02
N ARG A 242 -16.05 0.26 3.54
CA ARG A 242 -16.28 1.03 4.78
C ARG A 242 -15.34 0.63 5.90
N GLY A 243 -15.30 -0.65 6.27
CA GLY A 243 -14.49 -1.10 7.40
C GLY A 243 -12.98 -0.92 7.16
N MET A 244 -12.53 -1.34 5.98
CA MET A 244 -11.12 -1.29 5.58
C MET A 244 -10.63 0.16 5.45
N ASN A 245 -11.35 1.00 4.70
CA ASN A 245 -10.98 2.40 4.47
C ASN A 245 -11.11 3.25 5.74
N SER A 246 -12.03 2.92 6.66
CA SER A 246 -12.05 3.54 7.99
C SER A 246 -10.75 3.26 8.74
N TYR A 247 -10.27 2.02 8.78
CA TYR A 247 -9.00 1.69 9.44
C TYR A 247 -7.78 2.21 8.69
N ALA A 248 -7.80 2.27 7.36
CA ALA A 248 -6.75 2.91 6.57
C ALA A 248 -6.58 4.38 6.97
N MET A 249 -7.67 5.17 6.97
CA MET A 249 -7.62 6.58 7.36
C MET A 249 -7.16 6.80 8.80
N LEU A 250 -7.63 5.96 9.74
CA LEU A 250 -7.17 5.99 11.13
C LEU A 250 -5.67 5.67 11.23
N THR A 251 -5.19 4.70 10.46
CA THR A 251 -3.77 4.32 10.41
C THR A 251 -2.93 5.48 9.89
N TYR A 252 -3.35 6.14 8.80
CA TYR A 252 -2.62 7.27 8.22
C TYR A 252 -2.48 8.44 9.20
N LEU A 253 -3.55 8.77 9.92
CA LEU A 253 -3.52 9.82 10.94
C LEU A 253 -2.67 9.42 12.15
N SER A 254 -2.74 8.16 12.58
CA SER A 254 -1.93 7.63 13.68
C SER A 254 -0.43 7.69 13.35
N ILE A 255 -0.06 7.28 12.13
CA ILE A 255 1.31 7.37 11.62
C ILE A 255 1.75 8.83 11.50
N ALA A 256 0.90 9.71 10.95
CA ALA A 256 1.21 11.13 10.85
C ALA A 256 1.45 11.74 12.23
N HIS A 257 0.60 11.48 13.21
CA HIS A 257 0.80 11.91 14.60
C HIS A 257 2.13 11.39 15.18
N HIS A 258 2.40 10.09 15.06
CA HIS A 258 3.64 9.48 15.56
C HIS A 258 4.91 10.07 14.94
N ILE A 259 4.93 10.24 13.62
CA ILE A 259 6.12 10.71 12.88
C ILE A 259 6.36 12.23 13.07
N THR A 260 5.29 13.02 13.11
CA THR A 260 5.38 14.49 13.15
C THR A 260 5.35 15.07 14.57
N GLY A 261 4.74 14.36 15.52
CA GLY A 261 4.42 14.87 16.86
C GLY A 261 3.31 15.93 16.88
N ASP A 262 2.63 16.19 15.76
CA ASP A 262 1.61 17.24 15.66
C ASP A 262 0.25 16.74 16.18
N GLN A 263 -0.18 17.30 17.32
CA GLN A 263 -1.38 16.89 18.06
C GLN A 263 -2.65 16.95 17.20
N LYS A 264 -2.73 17.83 16.20
CA LYS A 264 -3.92 17.94 15.35
C LYS A 264 -4.29 16.63 14.66
N TYR A 265 -3.29 15.80 14.30
CA TYR A 265 -3.56 14.51 13.65
C TYR A 265 -4.20 13.52 14.62
N ARG A 266 -3.84 13.56 15.90
CA ARG A 266 -4.50 12.77 16.95
C ARG A 266 -5.94 13.27 17.18
N ASP A 267 -6.18 14.56 17.10
CA ASP A 267 -7.51 15.13 17.27
C ASP A 267 -8.44 14.72 16.10
N PHE A 268 -7.96 14.81 14.85
CA PHE A 268 -8.68 14.29 13.69
C PHE A 268 -8.93 12.78 13.80
N TYR A 269 -7.92 12.02 14.23
CA TYR A 269 -8.02 10.58 14.46
C TYR A 269 -9.13 10.24 15.46
N LEU A 270 -9.15 10.88 16.63
CA LEU A 270 -10.15 10.62 17.67
C LEU A 270 -11.55 10.99 17.20
N LYS A 271 -11.69 12.12 16.50
CA LYS A 271 -12.96 12.53 15.90
C LYS A 271 -13.48 11.49 14.91
N LEU A 272 -12.64 10.97 14.02
CA LEU A 272 -13.05 9.93 13.09
C LEU A 272 -13.40 8.62 13.82
N ALA A 273 -12.54 8.20 14.75
CA ALA A 273 -12.65 6.93 15.44
C ALA A 273 -13.90 6.86 16.32
N MET A 274 -14.12 7.89 17.16
CA MET A 274 -15.18 7.93 18.16
C MET A 274 -16.47 8.57 17.63
N ASP A 275 -16.39 9.77 17.03
CA ASP A 275 -17.59 10.54 16.67
C ASP A 275 -18.20 10.08 15.35
N HIS A 276 -17.36 9.69 14.39
CA HIS A 276 -17.79 9.17 13.09
C HIS A 276 -17.82 7.64 13.02
N GLY A 277 -17.54 6.95 14.12
CA GLY A 277 -17.67 5.51 14.25
C GLY A 277 -16.63 4.69 13.46
N PHE A 278 -15.52 5.29 13.04
CA PHE A 278 -14.50 4.55 12.26
C PHE A 278 -13.88 3.41 13.08
N GLY A 279 -13.76 3.57 14.41
CA GLY A 279 -13.31 2.51 15.31
C GLY A 279 -14.20 1.27 15.23
N MET A 280 -15.52 1.47 15.18
CA MET A 280 -16.53 0.41 15.05
C MET A 280 -16.61 -0.15 13.63
N ASN A 281 -16.52 0.70 12.60
CA ASN A 281 -16.62 0.29 11.20
C ASN A 281 -15.63 -0.85 10.87
N GLY A 282 -14.38 -0.75 11.34
CA GLY A 282 -13.37 -1.76 11.06
C GLY A 282 -13.50 -3.04 11.89
N MET A 283 -14.29 -3.06 12.97
CA MET A 283 -14.56 -4.30 13.73
C MET A 283 -15.36 -5.33 12.92
N SER A 284 -16.09 -4.87 11.91
CA SER A 284 -16.85 -5.70 10.96
C SER A 284 -16.20 -5.79 9.58
N GLN A 285 -14.91 -5.42 9.44
CA GLN A 285 -14.23 -5.37 8.15
C GLN A 285 -14.04 -6.75 7.52
N TYR A 286 -13.86 -7.82 8.31
CA TYR A 286 -13.60 -9.15 7.78
C TYR A 286 -14.70 -9.51 6.78
N LYS A 287 -14.36 -9.58 5.49
CA LYS A 287 -15.36 -9.75 4.43
C LYS A 287 -16.06 -11.08 4.67
N TRP A 288 -17.39 -11.04 4.65
CA TRP A 288 -18.23 -12.22 4.77
C TRP A 288 -17.89 -13.18 3.61
N ILE A 289 -17.25 -14.32 3.88
CA ILE A 289 -16.90 -15.32 2.86
C ILE A 289 -18.13 -16.21 2.63
N PRO A 290 -18.81 -16.14 1.47
CA PRO A 290 -19.84 -17.11 1.13
C PRO A 290 -19.15 -18.32 0.46
N GLY A 291 -18.68 -19.26 1.28
CA GLY A 291 -18.49 -20.65 0.87
C GLY A 291 -17.16 -21.04 0.21
N SER A 292 -17.03 -22.36 -0.02
CA SER A 292 -15.84 -23.09 -0.46
C SER A 292 -15.34 -22.79 -1.89
N HIS A 293 -15.99 -21.85 -2.60
CA HIS A 293 -15.62 -21.44 -3.96
C HIS A 293 -15.05 -20.02 -4.04
N SER A 294 -14.92 -19.32 -2.91
CA SER A 294 -14.07 -18.13 -2.78
C SER A 294 -12.88 -18.30 -1.81
N PRO A 295 -12.15 -19.44 -1.80
CA PRO A 295 -10.87 -19.52 -1.10
C PRO A 295 -9.81 -18.78 -1.93
N GLY A 296 -9.15 -17.79 -1.34
CA GLY A 296 -8.00 -17.15 -1.96
C GLY A 296 -7.93 -15.67 -1.64
N HIS A 297 -6.95 -15.31 -0.82
CA HIS A 297 -6.17 -14.08 -0.86
C HIS A 297 -6.95 -12.89 -1.39
N GLN A 298 -7.77 -12.27 -0.55
CA GLN A 298 -8.36 -11.00 -0.96
C GLN A 298 -7.25 -9.95 -0.85
N PRO A 299 -7.01 -9.13 -1.89
CA PRO A 299 -6.06 -8.02 -1.79
C PRO A 299 -6.30 -7.15 -0.53
N GLY A 300 -7.56 -7.04 -0.10
CA GLY A 300 -7.97 -6.31 1.10
C GLY A 300 -7.48 -6.88 2.44
N ASP A 301 -7.10 -8.16 2.51
CA ASP A 301 -6.57 -8.74 3.75
C ASP A 301 -5.18 -8.18 4.04
N ASN A 302 -4.30 -8.16 3.04
CA ASN A 302 -2.98 -7.54 3.18
C ASN A 302 -3.08 -6.08 3.61
N LEU A 303 -3.99 -5.30 3.01
CA LEU A 303 -4.22 -3.89 3.35
C LEU A 303 -4.61 -3.73 4.82
N THR A 304 -5.56 -4.54 5.28
CA THR A 304 -6.06 -4.43 6.65
C THR A 304 -5.02 -4.88 7.67
N PHE A 305 -4.25 -5.92 7.37
CA PHE A 305 -3.14 -6.35 8.24
C PHE A 305 -2.00 -5.32 8.32
N MET A 306 -1.72 -4.57 7.25
CA MET A 306 -0.80 -3.43 7.34
C MET A 306 -1.32 -2.35 8.30
N ASN A 307 -2.63 -2.06 8.24
CA ASN A 307 -3.27 -1.09 9.13
C ASN A 307 -3.25 -1.54 10.60
N TYR A 308 -3.56 -2.82 10.87
CA TYR A 308 -3.50 -3.37 12.23
C TYR A 308 -2.13 -3.22 12.88
N TYR A 309 -1.05 -3.40 12.10
CA TYR A 309 0.31 -3.32 12.63
C TYR A 309 0.57 -2.00 13.34
N HIS A 310 0.19 -0.88 12.73
CA HIS A 310 0.43 0.45 13.28
C HIS A 310 -0.66 0.87 14.26
N LEU A 311 -1.94 0.58 13.99
CA LEU A 311 -3.04 0.88 14.92
C LEU A 311 -2.80 0.25 16.30
N LEU A 312 -2.41 -1.04 16.35
CA LEU A 312 -2.19 -1.74 17.62
C LEU A 312 -0.91 -1.30 18.35
N ARG A 313 0.08 -0.77 17.62
CA ARG A 313 1.36 -0.33 18.20
C ARG A 313 1.32 1.11 18.69
N TYR A 314 0.59 1.98 18.01
CA TYR A 314 0.57 3.41 18.29
C TYR A 314 -0.65 3.86 19.09
N GLU A 315 -1.72 3.06 19.18
CA GLU A 315 -2.89 3.42 19.98
C GLU A 315 -2.61 3.35 21.48
N THR A 316 -3.06 4.38 22.19
CA THR A 316 -2.94 4.55 23.64
C THR A 316 -4.29 4.59 24.35
N ASP A 317 -5.39 4.85 23.63
CA ASP A 317 -6.75 4.80 24.17
C ASP A 317 -7.18 3.33 24.36
N PRO A 318 -7.52 2.92 25.60
CA PRO A 318 -7.81 1.52 25.90
C PRO A 318 -9.09 1.02 25.22
N THR A 319 -10.04 1.89 24.91
CA THR A 319 -11.29 1.52 24.24
C THR A 319 -11.01 1.20 22.77
N LEU A 320 -10.34 2.09 22.05
CA LEU A 320 -9.96 1.87 20.66
C LEU A 320 -9.02 0.67 20.53
N LEU A 321 -8.06 0.54 21.44
CA LEU A 321 -7.15 -0.60 21.43
C LEU A 321 -7.91 -1.93 21.61
N SER A 322 -8.93 -1.98 22.47
CA SER A 322 -9.81 -3.17 22.59
C SER A 322 -10.55 -3.46 21.28
N MET A 323 -11.10 -2.43 20.63
CA MET A 323 -11.78 -2.58 19.33
C MET A 323 -10.83 -3.16 18.26
N TYR A 324 -9.59 -2.68 18.20
CA TYR A 324 -8.60 -3.17 17.23
C TYR A 324 -8.15 -4.59 17.52
N TYR A 325 -7.96 -4.96 18.79
CA TYR A 325 -7.68 -6.35 19.17
C TYR A 325 -8.82 -7.29 18.81
N PHE A 326 -10.07 -6.87 19.02
CA PHE A 326 -11.21 -7.65 18.55
C PHE A 326 -11.20 -7.80 17.03
N ALA A 327 -10.99 -6.71 16.30
CA ALA A 327 -11.01 -6.72 14.84
C ALA A 327 -9.96 -7.67 14.26
N ILE A 328 -8.69 -7.56 14.69
CA ILE A 328 -7.62 -8.43 14.18
C ILE A 328 -7.80 -9.89 14.61
N ASP A 329 -8.29 -10.18 15.82
CA ASP A 329 -8.56 -11.55 16.27
C ASP A 329 -9.65 -12.21 15.42
N ARG A 330 -10.74 -11.47 15.19
CA ARG A 330 -11.83 -11.93 14.30
C ARG A 330 -11.31 -12.15 12.89
N HIS A 331 -10.61 -11.19 12.30
CA HIS A 331 -10.08 -11.30 10.93
C HIS A 331 -9.10 -12.47 10.80
N TRP A 332 -8.14 -12.57 11.71
CA TRP A 332 -7.16 -13.67 11.72
C TRP A 332 -7.79 -15.05 11.94
N SER A 333 -8.90 -15.14 12.69
CA SER A 333 -9.61 -16.41 12.90
C SER A 333 -10.11 -17.05 11.60
N PHE A 334 -10.35 -16.24 10.56
CA PHE A 334 -10.66 -16.67 9.20
C PHE A 334 -9.39 -16.80 8.34
N GLU A 335 -8.49 -15.82 8.40
CA GLU A 335 -7.28 -15.78 7.55
C GLU A 335 -6.25 -16.87 7.88
N LYS A 336 -6.22 -17.38 9.10
CA LYS A 336 -5.24 -18.41 9.51
C LYS A 336 -5.28 -19.67 8.66
N TYR A 337 -6.43 -19.97 8.03
CA TYR A 337 -6.59 -21.13 7.15
C TYR A 337 -5.85 -20.95 5.81
N GLU A 338 -5.61 -19.72 5.36
CA GLU A 338 -4.81 -19.44 4.16
C GLU A 338 -3.31 -19.70 4.37
N ARG A 339 -2.86 -19.75 5.64
CA ARG A 339 -1.44 -19.92 6.01
C ARG A 339 -0.52 -18.86 5.39
N ASN A 340 -1.06 -17.67 5.13
CA ASN A 340 -0.30 -16.54 4.63
C ASN A 340 0.77 -16.12 5.66
N SER A 341 2.02 -15.99 5.22
CA SER A 341 3.14 -15.70 6.14
C SER A 341 3.10 -14.28 6.70
N PHE A 342 2.61 -13.32 5.90
CA PHE A 342 2.54 -11.91 6.29
C PHE A 342 1.46 -11.71 7.35
N THR A 343 0.23 -12.19 7.12
CA THR A 343 -0.88 -12.03 8.10
C THR A 343 -0.56 -12.70 9.43
N ASN A 344 0.04 -13.90 9.39
CA ASN A 344 0.49 -14.60 10.59
C ASN A 344 1.62 -13.87 11.33
N PHE A 345 2.56 -13.26 10.60
CA PHE A 345 3.61 -12.44 11.20
C PHE A 345 3.03 -11.23 11.93
N ILE A 346 2.15 -10.47 11.28
CA ILE A 346 1.51 -9.29 11.88
C ILE A 346 0.70 -9.69 13.12
N PHE A 347 -0.14 -10.73 13.02
CA PHE A 347 -0.92 -11.21 14.16
C PHE A 347 -0.03 -11.59 15.35
N ALA A 348 1.04 -12.36 15.09
CA ALA A 348 1.97 -12.74 16.14
C ALA A 348 2.72 -11.53 16.74
N ALA A 349 3.10 -10.56 15.91
CA ALA A 349 3.80 -9.35 16.36
C ALA A 349 2.93 -8.47 17.26
N CYS A 350 1.63 -8.37 16.98
CA CYS A 350 0.72 -7.48 17.70
C CYS A 350 -0.01 -8.16 18.86
N CYS A 351 -0.35 -9.45 18.74
CA CYS A 351 -1.29 -10.11 19.66
C CYS A 351 -0.67 -11.15 20.60
N ARG A 352 0.60 -11.55 20.41
CA ARG A 352 1.23 -12.57 21.25
C ARG A 352 1.28 -12.13 22.72
N GLY A 353 0.71 -12.96 23.60
CA GLY A 353 0.67 -12.70 25.05
C GLY A 353 -0.35 -11.63 25.47
N LYS A 354 -1.20 -11.16 24.55
CA LYS A 354 -2.30 -10.24 24.84
C LYS A 354 -3.56 -11.04 25.16
N ILE A 355 -4.32 -10.58 26.14
CA ILE A 355 -5.62 -11.15 26.51
C ILE A 355 -6.62 -10.01 26.52
N ARG A 356 -7.71 -10.19 25.77
CA ARG A 356 -8.85 -9.29 25.78
C ARG A 356 -9.63 -9.54 27.08
N LYS A 357 -9.92 -8.49 27.85
CA LYS A 357 -10.47 -8.60 29.22
C LYS A 357 -11.99 -8.49 29.29
N ASP A 358 -12.64 -8.16 28.18
CA ASP A 358 -14.08 -7.92 28.03
C ASP A 358 -14.80 -9.04 27.29
#